data_AF-A0A932K399-F1
#
_entry.id   AF-A0A932K399-F1
#
_cell.length_a   1.000
_cell.length_b   1.000
_cell.length_c   1.000
_cell.angle_alpha   90.00
_cell.angle_beta   90.00
_cell.angle_gamma   90.00
#
_symmetry.space_group_name_H-M   'P 1'
#
loop_
_entity.id
_entity.type
_entity.pdbx_description
1 polymer ?
#
loop_
_entity_poly.entity_id
_entity_poly.type
_entity_poly.pdbx_seq_one_letter_code
_entity_poly.pdbx_strand_id
1 'polypeptide(L)'
;MAIQVKQITGDIVELIFNPREDDLRVGENLSVVEREGRRGLIVQIIEFRTVSYPSLVQEQLHLVLEGTQPTLATATTSLPSSPKADEPFAWIGEAKNLKLAIAKIRKLTDPAWHQWDGWIPMRDVVAAKTGDQEVFDNCIPNLGNPLRLGKTLAGEEFYIEGRTLEKVNIITGVKGSGKSHLAKVI
;
A
#
# COMPACT_ATOMS: atom_id res chain seq x y z
N MET A 1 2.31 13.01 1.20
CA MET A 1 2.04 11.95 0.20
C MET A 1 3.36 11.25 -0.06
N ALA A 2 3.67 10.27 0.78
CA ALA A 2 4.93 9.55 0.72
C ALA A 2 4.68 8.04 0.89
N ILE A 3 3.74 7.50 0.10
CA ILE A 3 3.65 6.05 -0.07
C ILE A 3 4.77 5.64 -1.02
N GLN A 4 5.73 4.88 -0.51
CA GLN A 4 6.87 4.39 -1.28
C GLN A 4 6.77 2.87 -1.48
N VAL A 5 6.99 2.41 -2.71
CA VAL A 5 7.08 0.99 -3.01
C VAL A 5 8.47 0.50 -2.62
N LYS A 6 8.54 -0.41 -1.65
CA LYS A 6 9.80 -1.01 -1.20
C LYS A 6 10.22 -2.15 -2.11
N GLN A 7 9.32 -3.10 -2.34
CA GLN A 7 9.59 -4.30 -3.13
C GLN A 7 8.30 -4.88 -3.71
N ILE A 8 8.41 -5.51 -4.87
CA ILE A 8 7.36 -6.33 -5.47
C ILE A 8 7.91 -7.76 -5.62
N THR A 9 7.26 -8.72 -4.99
CA THR A 9 7.64 -10.14 -5.03
C THR A 9 6.43 -10.98 -5.41
N GLY A 10 6.42 -11.48 -6.66
CA GLY A 10 5.27 -12.21 -7.18
C GLY A 10 4.02 -11.32 -7.21
N ASP A 11 2.95 -11.74 -6.52
CA ASP A 11 1.70 -11.01 -6.42
C ASP A 11 1.59 -10.10 -5.20
N ILE A 12 2.68 -9.93 -4.44
CA ILE A 12 2.74 -9.15 -3.20
C ILE A 12 3.59 -7.89 -3.41
N VAL A 13 3.07 -6.76 -2.93
CA VAL A 13 3.73 -5.46 -2.93
C VAL A 13 3.92 -4.99 -1.49
N GLU A 14 5.16 -4.69 -1.13
CA GLU A 14 5.53 -4.08 0.14
C GLU A 14 5.60 -2.56 -0.03
N LEU A 15 4.82 -1.84 0.78
CA LEU A 15 4.70 -0.39 0.74
C LEU A 15 5.11 0.21 2.08
N ILE A 16 5.93 1.25 2.07
CA ILE A 16 6.29 2.02 3.24
C ILE A 16 5.48 3.31 3.22
N PHE A 17 4.86 3.66 4.33
CA PHE A 17 4.12 4.92 4.46
C PHE A 17 4.20 5.48 5.89
N ASN A 18 3.95 6.78 6.00
CA ASN A 18 3.82 7.46 7.28
C ASN A 18 2.33 7.56 7.67
N PRO A 19 1.88 6.90 8.74
CA PRO A 19 0.48 6.91 9.18
C PRO A 19 0.00 8.29 9.67
N ARG A 20 0.90 9.26 9.88
CA ARG A 20 0.51 10.65 10.19
C ARG A 20 0.10 11.44 8.96
N GLU A 21 0.65 11.08 7.80
CA GLU A 21 0.33 11.74 6.52
C GLU A 21 -0.81 11.03 5.79
N ASP A 22 -0.75 9.70 5.75
CA ASP A 22 -1.68 8.86 5.00
C ASP A 22 -2.38 7.87 5.94
N ASP A 23 -3.70 8.04 6.17
CA ASP A 23 -4.53 7.06 6.90
C ASP A 23 -4.90 5.90 5.98
N LEU A 24 -3.98 4.94 5.82
CA LEU A 24 -4.23 3.71 5.06
C LEU A 24 -4.95 2.66 5.90
N ARG A 25 -5.88 1.93 5.30
CA ARG A 25 -6.64 0.84 5.96
C ARG A 25 -6.58 -0.47 5.17
N VAL A 26 -6.77 -1.59 5.87
CA VAL A 26 -6.90 -2.91 5.24
C VAL A 26 -8.16 -2.91 4.38
N GLY A 27 -8.02 -3.38 3.13
CA GLY A 27 -9.08 -3.40 2.13
C GLY A 27 -9.05 -2.21 1.16
N GLU A 28 -8.29 -1.15 1.45
CA GLU A 28 -8.12 -0.04 0.51
C GLU A 28 -7.32 -0.45 -0.73
N ASN A 29 -7.66 0.19 -1.86
CA ASN A 29 -7.03 -0.04 -3.15
C ASN A 29 -6.07 1.13 -3.47
N LEU A 30 -4.91 0.78 -4.02
CA LEU A 30 -3.90 1.72 -4.46
C LEU A 30 -3.53 1.43 -5.92
N SER A 31 -3.27 2.49 -6.67
CA SER A 31 -2.71 2.43 -8.02
C SER A 31 -1.20 2.61 -7.92
N VAL A 32 -0.44 1.65 -8.43
CA VAL A 32 1.02 1.70 -8.57
C VAL A 32 1.32 1.87 -10.05
N VAL A 33 1.71 3.07 -10.46
CA VAL A 33 1.89 3.42 -11.89
C VAL A 33 3.34 3.83 -12.14
N GLU A 34 3.90 3.41 -13.27
CA GLU A 34 5.22 3.89 -13.69
C GLU A 34 5.17 5.39 -14.01
N ARG A 35 6.14 6.18 -13.54
CA ARG A 35 6.13 7.64 -13.73
C ARG A 35 6.12 8.06 -15.21
N GLU A 36 6.80 7.29 -16.06
CA GLU A 36 6.90 7.55 -17.51
C GLU A 36 6.00 6.62 -18.35
N GLY A 37 5.43 5.59 -17.73
CA GLY A 37 4.61 4.59 -18.38
C GLY A 37 3.13 4.92 -18.29
N ARG A 38 2.32 4.23 -19.11
CA ARG A 38 0.86 4.21 -18.96
C ARG A 38 0.37 3.00 -18.18
N ARG A 39 1.20 1.95 -18.07
CA ARG A 39 0.89 0.72 -17.34
C ARG A 39 1.07 0.90 -15.85
N GLY A 40 0.16 0.29 -15.11
CA GLY A 40 0.19 0.26 -13.66
C GLY A 40 -0.51 -0.97 -13.10
N LEU A 41 -0.53 -1.06 -11.78
CA LEU A 41 -1.11 -2.16 -11.03
C LEU A 41 -2.12 -1.59 -10.04
N ILE A 42 -3.26 -2.26 -9.90
CA ILE A 42 -4.14 -2.07 -8.75
C ILE A 42 -3.77 -3.09 -7.71
N VAL A 43 -3.41 -2.59 -6.54
CA VAL A 43 -3.02 -3.39 -5.38
C VAL A 43 -3.97 -3.11 -4.23
N GLN A 44 -4.33 -4.14 -3.48
CA GLN A 44 -5.21 -4.01 -2.32
C GLN A 44 -4.44 -4.31 -1.05
N ILE A 45 -4.51 -3.43 -0.06
CA ILE A 45 -3.86 -3.65 1.25
C ILE A 45 -4.55 -4.82 1.96
N ILE A 46 -3.77 -5.84 2.30
CA ILE A 46 -4.25 -7.05 2.99
C ILE A 46 -3.83 -7.09 4.46
N GLU A 47 -2.68 -6.51 4.81
CA GLU A 47 -2.21 -6.42 6.20
C GLU A 47 -1.24 -5.26 6.42
N PHE A 48 -1.05 -4.89 7.68
CA PHE A 48 0.01 -3.99 8.11
C PHE A 48 0.99 -4.72 9.01
N ARG A 49 2.28 -4.47 8.81
CA ARG A 49 3.36 -4.90 9.70
C ARG A 49 4.02 -3.68 10.33
N THR A 50 4.25 -3.79 11.64
CA THR A 50 5.08 -2.82 12.36
C THR A 50 6.53 -3.20 12.12
N VAL A 51 7.30 -2.31 11.50
CA VAL A 51 8.75 -2.50 11.40
C VAL A 51 9.36 -1.94 12.67
N SER A 52 9.78 -2.83 13.57
CA SER A 52 10.61 -2.40 14.69
C SER A 52 12.00 -2.04 14.16
N TYR A 53 12.52 -0.93 14.65
CA TYR A 53 13.76 -0.25 14.22
C TYR A 53 15.10 -1.01 14.24
N PRO A 54 15.29 -2.21 14.84
CA PRO A 54 16.62 -2.83 14.83
C PRO A 54 17.16 -3.23 13.46
N SER A 55 16.29 -3.46 12.45
CA SER A 55 16.68 -4.02 11.15
C SER A 55 16.99 -2.97 10.07
N LEU A 56 16.34 -1.81 10.08
CA LEU A 56 16.64 -0.73 9.11
C LEU A 56 17.97 -0.03 9.43
N VAL A 57 18.28 0.12 10.73
CA VAL A 57 19.60 0.59 11.17
C VAL A 57 20.67 -0.43 10.78
N GLN A 58 20.37 -1.74 10.82
CA GLN A 58 21.30 -2.75 10.32
C GLN A 58 21.51 -2.64 8.81
N GLU A 59 20.47 -2.44 8.01
CA GLU A 59 20.59 -2.33 6.55
C GLU A 59 21.33 -1.05 6.13
N GLN A 60 21.07 0.09 6.80
CA GLN A 60 21.84 1.32 6.58
C GLN A 60 23.28 1.23 7.14
N LEU A 61 23.50 0.57 8.28
CA LEU A 61 24.85 0.26 8.76
C LEU A 61 25.56 -0.68 7.79
N HIS A 62 24.87 -1.65 7.20
CA HIS A 62 25.42 -2.57 6.21
C HIS A 62 25.83 -1.81 4.95
N LEU A 63 24.99 -0.90 4.45
CA LEU A 63 25.31 -0.05 3.31
C LEU A 63 26.47 0.92 3.59
N VAL A 64 26.60 1.43 4.82
CA VAL A 64 27.71 2.29 5.24
C VAL A 64 29.00 1.49 5.46
N LEU A 65 28.90 0.25 5.97
CA LEU A 65 30.01 -0.67 6.17
C LEU A 65 30.52 -1.28 4.85
N GLU A 66 29.63 -1.59 3.90
CA GLU A 66 29.98 -2.06 2.55
C GLU A 66 30.54 -0.94 1.67
N GLY A 67 30.17 0.32 1.95
CA GLY A 67 30.61 1.49 1.19
C GLY A 67 31.95 2.12 1.63
N THR A 68 32.61 1.63 2.70
CA THR A 68 33.77 2.34 3.25
C THR A 68 34.84 1.39 3.80
N GLN A 69 35.74 0.89 2.95
CA GLN A 69 37.15 0.83 3.35
C GLN A 69 37.79 2.17 2.97
N PRO A 70 38.28 2.92 3.96
CA PRO A 70 39.73 2.91 4.11
C PRO A 70 40.19 2.85 5.58
N THR A 71 41.21 2.02 5.80
CA THR A 71 42.33 2.20 6.74
C THR A 71 42.05 2.96 8.05
N LEU A 72 41.91 2.17 9.13
CA LEU A 72 42.22 2.60 10.49
C LEU A 72 43.70 3.00 10.58
N ALA A 73 43.99 4.30 10.52
CA ALA A 73 45.24 4.85 11.04
C ALA A 73 45.08 6.34 11.35
N THR A 74 45.01 6.64 12.65
CA THR A 74 45.62 7.80 13.31
C THR A 74 45.39 9.19 12.71
N ALA A 75 44.51 9.98 13.34
CA ALA A 75 44.80 11.38 13.70
C ALA A 75 43.72 11.93 14.65
N THR A 76 44.02 11.87 15.95
CA THR A 76 43.60 12.89 16.91
C THR A 76 43.98 14.28 16.40
N THR A 77 43.07 15.26 16.42
CA THR A 77 43.27 16.65 16.91
C THR A 77 42.11 17.59 16.49
N SER A 78 41.68 18.41 17.46
CA SER A 78 40.93 19.69 17.40
C SER A 78 39.46 19.72 16.93
N LEU A 79 38.57 19.86 17.92
CA LEU A 79 37.34 20.66 17.81
C LEU A 79 37.67 22.15 17.68
N PRO A 80 36.84 22.92 16.97
CA PRO A 80 36.37 24.19 17.51
C PRO A 80 34.84 24.27 17.59
N SER A 81 34.44 24.96 18.65
CA SER A 81 33.14 25.41 19.12
C SER A 81 32.12 25.92 18.07
N SER A 82 30.88 25.44 18.25
CA SER A 82 29.49 25.81 17.89
C SER A 82 29.17 27.25 17.38
N PRO A 83 27.98 27.57 16.78
CA PRO A 83 26.67 26.90 16.95
C PRO A 83 25.71 26.83 15.73
N LYS A 84 25.10 25.66 15.53
CA LYS A 84 23.66 25.40 15.19
C LYS A 84 23.55 23.91 14.89
N ALA A 85 23.56 23.11 15.95
CA ALA A 85 23.20 21.72 15.88
C ALA A 85 21.67 21.65 15.78
N ASP A 86 21.14 21.92 14.59
CA ASP A 86 19.84 21.38 14.22
C ASP A 86 20.03 19.86 14.18
N GLU A 87 19.23 19.17 14.98
CA GLU A 87 19.52 17.83 15.50
C GLU A 87 20.00 16.84 14.42
N PRO A 88 21.19 16.20 14.58
CA PRO A 88 21.71 15.18 13.65
C PRO A 88 20.83 13.93 13.53
N PHE A 89 19.69 13.90 14.21
CA PHE A 89 18.79 12.77 14.39
C PHE A 89 17.31 13.13 14.19
N ALA A 90 16.98 14.33 13.68
CA ALA A 90 15.60 14.71 13.38
C ALA A 90 14.94 13.72 12.39
N TRP A 91 15.72 13.21 11.42
CA TRP A 91 15.31 12.14 10.50
C TRP A 91 15.02 10.81 11.20
N ILE A 92 15.70 10.50 12.33
CA ILE A 92 15.37 9.31 13.14
C ILE A 92 13.99 9.48 13.80
N GLY A 93 13.64 10.72 14.19
CA GLY A 93 12.33 11.07 14.73
C GLY A 93 11.19 10.92 13.72
N GLU A 94 11.41 11.34 12.48
CA GLU A 94 10.46 11.16 11.37
C GLU A 94 10.30 9.68 11.01
N ALA A 95 11.43 8.96 10.95
CA ALA A 95 11.45 7.57 10.55
C ALA A 95 10.77 6.67 11.63
N LYS A 96 10.74 7.06 12.92
CA LYS A 96 10.07 6.33 14.02
C LYS A 96 8.60 6.00 13.80
N ASN A 97 7.91 6.65 12.84
CA ASN A 97 6.49 6.42 12.59
C ASN A 97 6.19 5.59 11.34
N LEU A 98 7.17 5.12 10.58
CA LEU A 98 6.93 4.39 9.34
C LEU A 98 6.24 3.03 9.61
N LYS A 99 5.24 2.71 8.80
CA LYS A 99 4.57 1.40 8.78
C LYS A 99 4.78 0.72 7.44
N LEU A 100 4.83 -0.61 7.48
CA LEU A 100 4.85 -1.44 6.27
C LEU A 100 3.43 -1.91 5.98
N ALA A 101 2.88 -1.51 4.84
CA ALA A 101 1.67 -2.09 4.27
C ALA A 101 2.06 -3.22 3.33
N ILE A 102 1.35 -4.35 3.45
CA ILE A 102 1.44 -5.44 2.50
C ILE A 102 0.18 -5.42 1.67
N ALA A 103 0.36 -5.29 0.36
CA ALA A 103 -0.72 -5.27 -0.61
C ALA A 103 -0.60 -6.44 -1.58
N LYS A 104 -1.73 -6.89 -2.12
CA LYS A 104 -1.80 -7.95 -3.13
C LYS A 104 -2.23 -7.36 -4.46
N ILE A 105 -1.55 -7.72 -5.54
CA ILE A 105 -1.89 -7.32 -6.91
C ILE A 105 -3.23 -7.96 -7.30
N ARG A 106 -4.16 -7.13 -7.79
CA ARG A 106 -5.51 -7.57 -8.21
C ARG A 106 -5.74 -7.41 -9.71
N LYS A 107 -5.31 -6.28 -10.27
CA LYS A 107 -5.54 -5.90 -11.66
C LYS A 107 -4.33 -5.18 -12.25
N LEU A 108 -4.24 -5.21 -13.57
CA LEU A 108 -3.36 -4.36 -14.36
C LEU A 108 -4.17 -3.19 -14.90
N THR A 109 -3.59 -1.99 -14.94
CA THR A 109 -4.20 -0.78 -15.49
C THR A 109 -3.47 -0.38 -16.77
N ASP A 110 -4.14 -0.34 -17.94
CA ASP A 110 -3.86 0.49 -19.14
C ASP A 110 -4.55 -0.07 -20.40
N PRO A 111 -5.42 0.69 -21.12
CA PRO A 111 -6.20 1.86 -20.69
C PRO A 111 -7.46 1.46 -19.88
N ALA A 112 -7.80 0.17 -19.85
CA ALA A 112 -8.84 -0.41 -19.02
C ALA A 112 -8.20 -1.34 -17.99
N TRP A 113 -8.97 -1.72 -16.97
CA TRP A 113 -8.48 -2.67 -15.98
C TRP A 113 -8.61 -4.09 -16.49
N HIS A 114 -7.50 -4.82 -16.46
CA HIS A 114 -7.40 -6.20 -16.92
C HIS A 114 -6.97 -7.13 -15.79
N GLN A 115 -7.20 -8.42 -15.99
CA GLN A 115 -6.66 -9.43 -15.09
C GLN A 115 -5.13 -9.35 -15.11
N TRP A 116 -4.51 -9.37 -13.92
CA TRP A 116 -3.05 -9.36 -13.84
C TRP A 116 -2.46 -10.61 -14.49
N ASP A 117 -1.46 -10.40 -15.33
CA ASP A 117 -0.81 -11.40 -16.19
C ASP A 117 0.62 -11.76 -15.73
N GLY A 118 1.05 -11.26 -14.57
CA GLY A 118 2.41 -11.44 -14.06
C GLY A 118 3.33 -10.26 -14.35
N TRP A 119 2.89 -9.24 -15.10
CA TRP A 119 3.70 -8.05 -15.33
C TRP A 119 3.94 -7.27 -14.04
N ILE A 120 5.19 -6.84 -13.83
CA ILE A 120 5.62 -6.02 -12.70
C ILE A 120 6.38 -4.82 -13.27
N PRO A 121 6.17 -3.61 -12.77
CA PRO A 121 6.89 -2.42 -13.23
C PRO A 121 8.39 -2.54 -12.96
N MET A 122 9.20 -2.12 -13.93
CA MET A 122 10.67 -2.17 -13.84
C MET A 122 11.29 -0.82 -13.46
N ARG A 123 10.51 0.27 -13.54
CA ARG A 123 10.96 1.65 -13.37
C ARG A 123 10.41 2.27 -12.09
N ASP A 124 10.84 3.51 -11.84
CA ASP A 124 10.33 4.35 -10.75
C ASP A 124 8.79 4.42 -10.78
N VAL A 125 8.17 4.02 -9.68
CA VAL A 125 6.72 3.87 -9.53
C VAL A 125 6.18 4.85 -8.51
N VAL A 126 4.99 5.37 -8.81
CA VAL A 126 4.23 6.22 -7.89
C VAL A 126 3.03 5.43 -7.40
N ALA A 127 2.89 5.34 -6.07
CA ALA A 127 1.74 4.74 -5.41
C ALA A 127 0.78 5.83 -4.93
N ALA A 128 -0.49 5.73 -5.31
CA ALA A 128 -1.55 6.64 -4.89
C ALA A 128 -2.82 5.87 -4.53
N LYS A 129 -3.68 6.46 -3.67
CA LYS A 129 -5.00 5.87 -3.38
C LYS A 129 -5.87 5.89 -4.63
N THR A 130 -6.50 4.76 -4.92
CA THR A 130 -7.51 4.66 -5.99
C THR A 130 -8.89 4.96 -5.40
N GLY A 131 -9.65 5.82 -6.07
CA GLY A 131 -10.98 6.19 -5.61
C GLY A 131 -11.97 5.02 -5.71
N ASP A 132 -12.92 4.95 -4.77
CA ASP A 132 -13.93 3.88 -4.75
C ASP A 132 -14.74 3.84 -6.06
N GLN A 133 -15.11 5.00 -6.61
CA GLN A 133 -15.84 5.06 -7.88
C GLN A 133 -15.04 4.48 -9.05
N GLU A 134 -13.74 4.77 -9.11
CA GLU A 134 -12.87 4.22 -10.15
C GLU A 134 -12.78 2.68 -10.04
N VAL A 135 -12.70 2.16 -8.80
CA VAL A 135 -12.76 0.72 -8.55
C VAL A 135 -14.09 0.13 -9.02
N PHE A 136 -15.21 0.79 -8.72
CA PHE A 136 -16.54 0.33 -9.09
C PHE A 136 -16.72 0.27 -10.60
N ASP A 137 -16.39 1.35 -11.30
CA ASP A 137 -16.55 1.48 -12.74
C ASP A 137 -15.75 0.41 -13.50
N ASN A 138 -14.62 -0.01 -12.94
CA ASN A 138 -13.73 -1.00 -13.57
C ASN A 138 -13.95 -2.45 -13.11
N CYS A 139 -14.59 -2.68 -11.95
CA CYS A 139 -14.71 -4.02 -11.36
C CYS A 139 -16.15 -4.55 -11.29
N ILE A 140 -17.13 -3.67 -11.31
CA ILE A 140 -18.54 -4.01 -11.09
C ILE A 140 -19.29 -3.74 -12.38
N PRO A 141 -19.73 -4.79 -13.10
CA PRO A 141 -20.56 -4.57 -14.27
C PRO A 141 -21.88 -3.92 -13.85
N ASN A 142 -22.44 -3.05 -14.70
CA ASN A 142 -23.78 -2.52 -14.53
C ASN A 142 -24.66 -3.03 -15.67
N LEU A 143 -25.44 -4.08 -15.40
CA LEU A 143 -26.36 -4.70 -16.37
C LEU A 143 -27.82 -4.32 -16.08
N GLY A 144 -28.02 -3.25 -15.30
CA GLY A 144 -29.34 -2.69 -14.99
C GLY A 144 -30.03 -3.27 -13.75
N ASN A 145 -29.36 -4.11 -12.95
CA ASN A 145 -29.95 -4.64 -11.70
C ASN A 145 -29.07 -4.29 -10.49
N PRO A 146 -28.93 -2.98 -10.17
CA PRO A 146 -28.08 -2.56 -9.07
C PRO A 146 -28.68 -2.98 -7.73
N LEU A 147 -27.97 -3.84 -7.00
CA LEU A 147 -28.30 -4.24 -5.64
C LEU A 147 -27.39 -3.49 -4.66
N ARG A 148 -28.00 -2.68 -3.79
CA ARG A 148 -27.27 -1.93 -2.76
C ARG A 148 -26.88 -2.85 -1.60
N LEU A 149 -25.58 -3.01 -1.35
CA LEU A 149 -25.08 -3.81 -0.22
C LEU A 149 -24.79 -2.99 1.03
N GLY A 150 -24.42 -1.72 0.88
CA GLY A 150 -24.05 -0.87 2.00
C GLY A 150 -23.16 0.29 1.59
N LYS A 151 -22.16 0.60 2.41
CA LYS A 151 -21.18 1.67 2.17
C LYS A 151 -19.75 1.17 2.23
N THR A 152 -18.85 1.83 1.51
CA THR A 152 -17.40 1.62 1.63
C THR A 152 -16.85 2.21 2.92
N LEU A 153 -15.57 1.96 3.19
CA LEU A 153 -14.86 2.60 4.30
C LEU A 153 -14.76 4.12 4.14
N ALA A 154 -14.76 4.63 2.90
CA ALA A 154 -14.79 6.07 2.63
C ALA A 154 -16.22 6.66 2.71
N GLY A 155 -17.24 5.81 2.85
CA GLY A 155 -18.64 6.21 3.01
C GLY A 155 -19.46 6.24 1.71
N GLU A 156 -18.86 5.84 0.59
CA GLU A 156 -19.52 5.76 -0.72
C GLU A 156 -20.53 4.62 -0.76
N GLU A 157 -21.64 4.80 -1.47
CA GLU A 157 -22.66 3.74 -1.61
C GLU A 157 -22.15 2.59 -2.49
N PHE A 158 -22.22 1.37 -1.98
CA PHE A 158 -21.71 0.18 -2.64
C PHE A 158 -22.83 -0.66 -3.25
N TYR A 159 -22.80 -0.79 -4.57
CA TYR A 159 -23.74 -1.57 -5.35
C TYR A 159 -23.03 -2.73 -6.04
N ILE A 160 -23.73 -3.85 -6.20
CA ILE A 160 -23.30 -4.96 -7.05
C ILE A 160 -24.39 -5.29 -8.07
N GLU A 161 -24.01 -5.98 -9.15
CA GLU A 161 -24.97 -6.43 -10.15
C GLU A 161 -25.73 -7.67 -9.65
N GLY A 162 -27.04 -7.54 -9.45
CA GLY A 162 -27.90 -8.60 -8.93
C GLY A 162 -27.87 -9.88 -9.76
N ARG A 163 -27.70 -9.78 -11.09
CA ARG A 163 -27.56 -10.97 -11.96
C ARG A 163 -26.36 -11.84 -11.64
N THR A 164 -25.33 -11.29 -11.00
CA THR A 164 -24.16 -12.09 -10.57
C THR A 164 -24.50 -13.07 -9.43
N LEU A 165 -25.66 -12.87 -8.77
CA LEU A 165 -26.13 -13.65 -7.63
C LEU A 165 -27.14 -14.74 -8.02
N GLU A 166 -27.45 -14.97 -9.30
CA GLU A 166 -28.45 -15.95 -9.74
C GLU A 166 -28.08 -17.42 -9.44
N LYS A 167 -26.80 -17.68 -9.15
CA LYS A 167 -26.29 -19.02 -8.86
C LYS A 167 -26.29 -19.28 -7.34
N VAL A 168 -25.34 -20.06 -6.86
CA VAL A 168 -25.19 -20.40 -5.46
C VAL A 168 -24.33 -19.32 -4.78
N ASN A 169 -24.91 -18.64 -3.78
CA ASN A 169 -24.21 -17.68 -2.94
C ASN A 169 -23.97 -18.26 -1.54
N ILE A 170 -22.75 -18.09 -1.02
CA ILE A 170 -22.38 -18.56 0.31
C ILE A 170 -22.01 -17.34 1.16
N ILE A 171 -22.79 -17.08 2.21
CA ILE A 171 -22.52 -16.01 3.18
C ILE A 171 -21.96 -16.65 4.46
N THR A 172 -20.68 -16.41 4.74
CA THR A 172 -19.97 -16.96 5.92
C THR A 172 -19.37 -15.85 6.79
N GLY A 173 -19.07 -16.18 8.05
CA GLY A 173 -18.58 -15.23 9.05
C GLY A 173 -18.86 -15.66 10.50
N VAL A 174 -18.14 -15.10 11.46
CA VAL A 174 -18.26 -15.41 12.89
C VAL A 174 -19.63 -15.02 13.48
N LYS A 175 -19.98 -15.49 14.68
CA LYS A 175 -21.23 -15.08 15.36
C LYS A 175 -21.26 -13.56 15.54
N GLY A 176 -22.38 -12.92 15.21
CA GLY A 176 -22.53 -11.46 15.32
C GLY A 176 -22.00 -10.63 14.14
N SER A 177 -21.38 -11.24 13.12
CA SER A 177 -20.84 -10.53 11.94
C SER A 177 -21.87 -9.99 10.94
N GLY A 178 -23.18 -10.10 11.23
CA GLY A 178 -24.22 -9.57 10.34
C GLY A 178 -24.63 -10.46 9.16
N LYS A 179 -24.27 -11.75 9.11
CA LYS A 179 -24.68 -12.68 8.03
C LYS A 179 -26.18 -12.65 7.72
N SER A 180 -27.03 -12.76 8.75
CA SER A 180 -28.48 -12.73 8.60
C SER A 180 -29.02 -11.35 8.20
N HIS A 181 -28.25 -10.29 8.41
CA HIS A 181 -28.59 -8.95 7.91
C HIS A 181 -28.30 -8.88 6.41
N LEU A 182 -27.09 -9.29 5.98
CA LEU A 182 -26.72 -9.33 4.57
C LEU A 182 -27.63 -10.25 3.74
N ALA A 183 -28.00 -11.41 4.28
CA ALA A 183 -28.90 -12.36 3.62
C ALA A 183 -30.35 -11.87 3.46
N LYS A 184 -30.74 -10.75 4.09
CA LYS A 184 -32.03 -10.09 3.87
C LYS A 184 -31.94 -8.98 2.81
N VAL A 185 -30.73 -8.51 2.54
CA VAL A 185 -30.44 -7.48 1.55
C VAL A 185 -30.32 -8.10 0.16
N ILE A 186 -29.66 -9.25 0.07
CA ILE A 186 -29.51 -10.09 -1.13
C ILE A 186 -30.73 -10.99 -1.29
#